data_AF-A0A3C2BXL5-F1
#
_entry.id   AF-A0A3C2BXL5-F1
#
_cell.length_a   1.000
_cell.length_b   1.000
_cell.length_c   1.000
_cell.angle_alpha   90.00
_cell.angle_beta   90.00
_cell.angle_gamma   90.00
#
_symmetry.space_group_name_H-M   'P 1'
#
loop_
_entity.id
_entity.type
_entity.pdbx_description
1 polymer ?
#
loop_
_entity_poly.entity_id
_entity_poly.type
_entity_poly.pdbx_seq_one_letter_code
_entity_poly.pdbx_strand_id
1 'polypeptide(L)'
;GGWDHIFAAAQHKMASPSKLTPAKPTGAYIPPATQYWAYATLALGSALALFMYPHSITATLSSKSRNTIRRNAAILPAYSFVLGLLALLGWVAIAAGTKPIGLDGAANPQLVVPQLFEDMFPSWFAGVAFAAIAIGALVPAAIMAIAAANLFTRNIYREWYKPSATPAQEAKVGKVVSLVVKFVALVFVLTMDKQNAINFQLLGGIWILQTFPAIVFGLYTRWFHRWALIAGWAVGMIYGTVAAYNVVKPTPGGGTQHFAGSVALIPVLAQLGYIALTAFVINVIVAAAATFVLLALKTPAGLDTTIKGDYFADEGDPRVKPLDEPIHQVTPSI
;
A
#
# COMPACT_ATOMS: atom_id res chain seq x y z
N GLY A 1 -10.15 -25.88 -25.96
CA GLY A 1 -10.16 -25.43 -24.55
C GLY A 1 -8.88 -25.87 -23.86
N GLY A 2 -8.55 -25.33 -22.69
CA GLY A 2 -7.31 -25.63 -21.96
C GLY A 2 -6.34 -24.45 -21.88
N TRP A 3 -5.31 -24.58 -21.04
CA TRP A 3 -4.34 -23.51 -20.76
C TRP A 3 -3.53 -23.07 -21.99
N ASP A 4 -3.19 -24.00 -22.89
CA ASP A 4 -2.49 -23.68 -24.14
C ASP A 4 -3.27 -22.68 -25.01
N HIS A 5 -4.57 -22.89 -25.15
CA HIS A 5 -5.45 -21.96 -25.86
C HIS A 5 -5.54 -20.60 -25.17
N ILE A 6 -5.63 -20.59 -23.83
CA ILE A 6 -5.70 -19.36 -23.05
C ILE A 6 -4.43 -18.52 -23.22
N PHE A 7 -3.26 -19.16 -23.11
CA PHE A 7 -1.96 -18.52 -23.30
C PHE A 7 -1.76 -18.03 -24.73
N ALA A 8 -2.15 -18.82 -25.74
CA ALA A 8 -2.09 -18.41 -27.14
C ALA A 8 -2.98 -17.19 -27.43
N ALA A 9 -4.22 -17.18 -26.91
CA ALA A 9 -5.13 -16.05 -27.06
C ALA A 9 -4.60 -14.78 -26.36
N ALA A 10 -4.03 -14.93 -25.16
CA ALA A 10 -3.39 -13.83 -24.44
C ALA A 10 -2.18 -13.29 -25.22
N GLN A 11 -1.30 -14.17 -25.74
CA GLN A 11 -0.15 -13.78 -26.54
C GLN A 11 -0.57 -13.02 -27.80
N HIS A 12 -1.56 -13.53 -28.53
CA HIS A 12 -2.10 -12.88 -29.72
C HIS A 12 -2.65 -11.48 -29.40
N LYS A 13 -3.44 -11.34 -28.32
CA LYS A 13 -3.98 -10.03 -27.91
C LYS A 13 -2.89 -9.05 -27.50
N MET A 14 -1.86 -9.50 -26.76
CA MET A 14 -0.76 -8.64 -26.35
C MET A 14 0.08 -8.17 -27.53
N ALA A 15 0.32 -9.05 -28.52
CA ALA A 15 1.04 -8.71 -29.75
C ALA A 15 0.23 -7.85 -30.73
N SER A 16 -1.10 -7.85 -30.62
CA SER A 16 -1.98 -7.04 -31.48
C SER A 16 -1.77 -5.54 -31.24
N PRO A 17 -1.79 -4.69 -32.29
CA PRO A 17 -1.64 -3.24 -32.16
C PRO A 17 -2.62 -2.61 -31.17
N SER A 18 -2.13 -1.68 -30.36
CA SER A 18 -2.94 -0.90 -29.43
C SER A 18 -3.90 0.01 -30.18
N LYS A 19 -5.18 0.03 -29.77
CA LYS A 19 -6.18 0.96 -30.33
C LYS A 19 -5.81 2.43 -30.15
N LEU A 20 -5.00 2.75 -29.13
CA LEU A 20 -4.55 4.12 -28.82
C LEU A 20 -3.24 4.50 -29.53
N THR A 21 -2.40 3.51 -29.85
CA THR A 21 -1.13 3.71 -30.56
C THR A 21 -0.92 2.54 -31.51
N PRO A 22 -1.44 2.62 -32.76
CA PRO A 22 -1.38 1.52 -33.72
C PRO A 22 0.04 1.05 -34.06
N ALA A 23 1.04 1.91 -33.82
CA ALA A 23 2.46 1.59 -33.99
C ALA A 23 3.07 0.76 -32.84
N LYS A 24 2.32 0.48 -31.76
CA LYS A 24 2.81 -0.27 -30.60
C LYS A 24 1.86 -1.42 -30.24
N PRO A 25 2.37 -2.59 -29.83
CA PRO A 25 1.54 -3.68 -29.32
C PRO A 25 0.72 -3.24 -28.10
N THR A 26 -0.43 -3.87 -27.88
CA THR A 26 -1.36 -3.58 -26.77
C THR A 26 -0.72 -3.83 -25.41
N GLY A 27 0.23 -4.77 -25.35
CA GLY A 27 1.01 -5.06 -24.14
C GLY A 27 2.20 -5.95 -24.43
N ALA A 28 2.80 -6.51 -23.38
CA ALA A 28 3.88 -7.48 -23.49
C ALA A 28 3.39 -8.82 -22.89
N TYR A 29 3.49 -9.89 -23.66
CA TYR A 29 3.19 -11.25 -23.17
C TYR A 29 4.29 -11.73 -22.21
N ILE A 30 5.55 -11.54 -22.61
CA ILE A 30 6.72 -11.66 -21.75
C ILE A 30 7.31 -10.25 -21.61
N PRO A 31 7.49 -9.73 -20.38
CA PRO A 31 8.13 -8.43 -20.19
C PRO A 31 9.52 -8.40 -20.85
N PRO A 32 9.87 -7.34 -21.60
CA PRO A 32 11.20 -7.19 -22.15
C PRO A 32 12.24 -7.02 -21.04
N ALA A 33 13.51 -7.31 -21.33
CA ALA A 33 14.61 -7.20 -20.36
C ALA A 33 14.71 -5.81 -19.69
N THR A 34 14.28 -4.75 -20.41
CA THR A 34 14.22 -3.38 -19.89
C THR A 34 13.24 -3.19 -18.72
N GLN A 35 12.32 -4.13 -18.48
CA GLN A 35 11.35 -4.10 -17.39
C GLN A 35 11.73 -4.99 -16.20
N TYR A 36 12.76 -5.82 -16.31
CA TYR A 36 13.14 -6.75 -15.23
C TYR A 36 13.56 -6.00 -13.96
N TRP A 37 14.33 -4.92 -14.12
CA TRP A 37 14.69 -4.05 -13.00
C TRP A 37 13.47 -3.37 -12.38
N ALA A 38 12.55 -2.87 -13.20
CA ALA A 38 11.32 -2.24 -12.72
C ALA A 38 10.49 -3.22 -11.89
N TYR A 39 10.33 -4.46 -12.36
CA TYR A 39 9.61 -5.51 -11.64
C TYR A 39 10.30 -5.92 -10.34
N ALA A 40 11.61 -6.23 -10.40
CA ALA A 40 12.36 -6.69 -9.23
C ALA A 40 12.39 -5.63 -8.12
N THR A 41 12.63 -4.36 -8.48
CA THR A 41 12.65 -3.24 -7.53
C THR A 41 11.25 -2.90 -6.99
N LEU A 42 10.21 -3.05 -7.81
CA LEU A 42 8.82 -2.90 -7.37
C LEU A 42 8.44 -3.98 -6.37
N ALA A 43 8.76 -5.24 -6.66
CA ALA A 43 8.47 -6.37 -5.77
C ALA A 43 9.19 -6.21 -4.42
N LEU A 44 10.49 -5.91 -4.44
CA LEU A 44 11.27 -5.66 -3.22
C LEU A 44 10.74 -4.46 -2.44
N GLY A 45 10.54 -3.31 -3.10
CA GLY A 45 10.03 -2.11 -2.46
C GLY A 45 8.65 -2.30 -1.84
N SER A 46 7.76 -3.03 -2.53
CA SER A 46 6.41 -3.34 -2.03
C SER A 46 6.46 -4.26 -0.81
N ALA A 47 7.35 -5.26 -0.81
CA ALA A 47 7.54 -6.16 0.33
C ALA A 47 8.04 -5.40 1.58
N LEU A 48 8.95 -4.44 1.41
CA LEU A 48 9.43 -3.59 2.50
C LEU A 48 8.34 -2.62 3.00
N ALA A 49 7.54 -2.06 2.09
CA ALA A 49 6.48 -1.10 2.42
C ALA A 49 5.27 -1.73 3.14
N LEU A 50 4.97 -3.00 2.89
CA LEU A 50 3.78 -3.70 3.41
C LEU A 50 3.62 -3.57 4.93
N PHE A 51 4.72 -3.71 5.68
CA PHE A 51 4.72 -3.65 7.14
C PHE A 51 4.74 -2.22 7.70
N MET A 52 5.03 -1.22 6.87
CA MET A 52 5.06 0.18 7.27
C MET A 52 3.67 0.82 7.28
N TYR A 53 2.68 0.17 6.70
CA TYR A 53 1.33 0.68 6.68
C TYR A 53 0.67 0.66 8.08
N PRO A 54 -0.02 1.74 8.50
CA PRO A 54 -0.63 1.84 9.83
C PRO A 54 -1.71 0.77 10.11
N HIS A 55 -2.42 0.32 9.07
CA HIS A 55 -3.42 -0.73 9.21
C HIS A 55 -2.80 -2.10 9.51
N SER A 56 -1.59 -2.38 9.00
CA SER A 56 -0.82 -3.58 9.34
C SER A 56 -0.38 -3.57 10.81
N ILE A 57 0.04 -2.40 11.33
CA ILE A 57 0.41 -2.23 12.75
C ILE A 57 -0.83 -2.42 13.64
N THR A 58 -1.97 -1.84 13.28
CA THR A 58 -3.21 -1.98 14.03
C THR A 58 -3.62 -3.46 14.15
N ALA A 59 -3.55 -4.21 13.04
CA ALA A 59 -3.84 -5.65 13.04
C ALA A 59 -2.85 -6.45 13.89
N THR A 60 -1.57 -6.07 13.87
CA THR A 60 -0.51 -6.71 14.67
C THR A 60 -0.73 -6.49 16.17
N LEU A 61 -1.09 -5.26 16.57
CA LEU A 61 -1.37 -4.91 17.97
C LEU A 61 -2.67 -5.53 18.50
N SER A 62 -3.61 -5.89 17.62
CA SER A 62 -4.81 -6.66 18.00
C SER A 62 -4.60 -8.17 18.03
N SER A 63 -3.40 -8.65 17.69
CA SER A 63 -3.12 -10.09 17.69
C SER A 63 -2.92 -10.61 19.11
N LYS A 64 -3.33 -11.87 19.34
CA LYS A 64 -3.22 -12.51 20.66
C LYS A 64 -1.78 -12.64 21.14
N SER A 65 -0.85 -13.01 20.25
CA SER A 65 0.53 -13.30 20.61
C SER A 65 1.49 -13.23 19.42
N ARG A 66 2.78 -13.14 19.72
CA ARG A 66 3.86 -13.17 18.72
C ARG A 66 3.84 -14.41 17.84
N ASN A 67 3.47 -15.56 18.42
CA ASN A 67 3.37 -16.81 17.67
C ASN A 67 2.23 -16.76 16.63
N THR A 68 1.14 -16.05 16.93
CA THR A 68 0.04 -15.82 15.98
C THR A 68 0.52 -15.01 14.78
N ILE A 69 1.31 -13.95 15.03
CA ILE A 69 1.93 -13.14 13.97
C ILE A 69 2.86 -14.00 13.12
N ARG A 70 3.75 -14.80 13.74
CA ARG A 70 4.70 -15.67 13.03
C ARG A 70 4.00 -16.70 12.15
N ARG A 71 2.95 -17.35 12.65
CA ARG A 71 2.17 -18.33 11.89
C ARG A 71 1.46 -17.69 10.70
N ASN A 72 0.84 -16.52 10.89
CA ASN A 72 0.22 -15.78 9.79
C ASN A 72 1.25 -15.33 8.74
N ALA A 73 2.41 -14.84 9.18
CA ALA A 73 3.49 -14.42 8.29
C ALA A 73 4.03 -15.59 7.43
N ALA A 74 4.13 -16.80 8.00
CA ALA A 74 4.57 -17.99 7.28
C ALA A 74 3.61 -18.41 6.15
N ILE A 75 2.33 -18.04 6.23
CA ILE A 75 1.30 -18.37 5.22
C ILE A 75 1.22 -17.31 4.11
N LEU A 76 1.80 -16.11 4.29
CA LEU A 76 1.76 -15.04 3.30
C LEU A 76 2.19 -15.47 1.88
N PRO A 77 3.24 -16.29 1.68
CA PRO A 77 3.62 -16.74 0.34
C PRO A 77 2.53 -17.56 -0.36
N ALA A 78 1.80 -18.41 0.38
CA ALA A 78 0.68 -19.17 -0.17
C ALA A 78 -0.46 -18.24 -0.61
N TYR A 79 -0.71 -17.17 0.15
CA TYR A 79 -1.67 -16.14 -0.25
C TYR A 79 -1.23 -15.41 -1.54
N SER A 80 0.05 -15.04 -1.65
CA SER A 80 0.60 -14.45 -2.88
C SER A 80 0.48 -15.38 -4.09
N PHE A 81 0.65 -16.69 -3.90
CA PHE A 81 0.44 -17.67 -4.96
C PHE A 81 -1.02 -17.67 -5.46
N VAL A 82 -1.99 -17.64 -4.55
CA VAL A 82 -3.43 -17.55 -4.90
C VAL A 82 -3.74 -16.26 -5.65
N LEU A 83 -3.15 -15.13 -5.26
CA LEU A 83 -3.29 -13.86 -6.01
C LEU A 83 -2.73 -13.98 -7.44
N GLY A 84 -1.63 -14.71 -7.61
CA GLY A 84 -1.08 -15.04 -8.93
C GLY A 84 -2.08 -15.84 -9.79
N LEU A 85 -2.77 -16.81 -9.20
CA LEU A 85 -3.82 -17.57 -9.90
C LEU A 85 -5.02 -16.68 -10.27
N LEU A 86 -5.41 -15.74 -9.40
CA LEU A 86 -6.47 -14.77 -9.72
C LEU A 86 -6.08 -13.88 -10.90
N ALA A 87 -4.80 -13.48 -11.02
CA ALA A 87 -4.34 -12.72 -12.18
C ALA A 87 -4.51 -13.50 -13.50
N LEU A 88 -4.37 -14.82 -13.48
CA LEU A 88 -4.59 -15.67 -14.67
C LEU A 88 -6.05 -15.66 -15.15
N LEU A 89 -7.03 -15.35 -14.28
CA LEU A 89 -8.42 -15.17 -14.71
C LEU A 89 -8.57 -14.03 -15.73
N GLY A 90 -7.69 -13.02 -15.68
CA GLY A 90 -7.64 -11.97 -16.71
C GLY A 90 -7.28 -12.53 -18.08
N TRP A 91 -6.41 -13.54 -18.16
CA TRP A 91 -6.08 -14.23 -19.41
C TRP A 91 -7.20 -15.16 -19.87
N VAL A 92 -7.85 -15.84 -18.92
CA VAL A 92 -9.07 -16.62 -19.21
C VAL A 92 -10.14 -15.74 -19.84
N ALA A 93 -10.38 -14.54 -19.29
CA ALA A 93 -11.35 -13.59 -19.83
C ALA A 93 -10.98 -13.10 -21.25
N ILE A 94 -9.68 -12.95 -21.55
CA ILE A 94 -9.23 -12.66 -22.91
C ILE A 94 -9.62 -13.79 -23.86
N ALA A 95 -9.35 -15.03 -23.49
CA ALA A 95 -9.65 -16.20 -24.29
C ALA A 95 -11.15 -16.47 -24.45
N ALA A 96 -11.94 -16.14 -23.42
CA ALA A 96 -13.39 -16.20 -23.44
C ALA A 96 -14.03 -15.07 -24.26
N GLY A 97 -13.27 -14.04 -24.64
CA GLY A 97 -13.78 -12.89 -25.37
C GLY A 97 -14.65 -11.95 -24.52
N THR A 98 -14.56 -12.04 -23.19
CA THR A 98 -15.31 -11.21 -22.23
C THR A 98 -15.05 -9.72 -22.50
N LYS A 99 -16.14 -8.96 -22.60
CA LYS A 99 -16.11 -7.51 -22.83
C LYS A 99 -16.57 -6.81 -21.55
N PRO A 100 -15.65 -6.38 -20.69
CA PRO A 100 -16.05 -5.68 -19.48
C PRO A 100 -16.45 -4.24 -19.83
N ILE A 101 -17.75 -4.01 -19.92
CA ILE A 101 -18.33 -2.69 -20.19
C ILE A 101 -18.83 -2.12 -18.86
N GLY A 102 -18.44 -0.89 -18.55
CA GLY A 102 -18.95 -0.16 -17.39
C GLY A 102 -20.35 0.39 -17.62
N LEU A 103 -20.96 0.90 -16.55
CA LEU A 103 -22.26 1.59 -16.59
C LEU A 103 -22.28 2.83 -17.50
N ASP A 104 -21.10 3.38 -17.79
CA ASP A 104 -20.82 4.49 -18.69
C ASP A 104 -20.75 4.07 -20.17
N GLY A 105 -20.95 2.77 -20.48
CA GLY A 105 -20.80 2.23 -21.83
C GLY A 105 -19.34 2.12 -22.30
N ALA A 106 -18.37 2.50 -21.45
CA ALA A 106 -16.95 2.44 -21.75
C ALA A 106 -16.33 1.13 -21.27
N ALA A 107 -15.25 0.69 -21.91
CA ALA A 107 -14.53 -0.51 -21.46
C ALA A 107 -13.87 -0.26 -20.10
N ASN A 108 -14.18 -1.10 -19.11
CA ASN A 108 -13.64 -1.01 -17.75
C ASN A 108 -12.91 -2.31 -17.36
N PRO A 109 -11.56 -2.37 -17.49
CA PRO A 109 -10.80 -3.57 -17.16
C PRO A 109 -10.98 -4.08 -15.74
N GLN A 110 -11.40 -3.24 -14.78
CA GLN A 110 -11.61 -3.64 -13.39
C GLN A 110 -12.82 -4.56 -13.21
N LEU A 111 -13.78 -4.54 -14.15
CA LEU A 111 -14.96 -5.40 -14.13
C LEU A 111 -14.73 -6.74 -14.84
N VAL A 112 -13.50 -7.03 -15.30
CA VAL A 112 -13.22 -8.24 -16.08
C VAL A 112 -13.56 -9.53 -15.32
N VAL A 113 -13.27 -9.59 -14.02
CA VAL A 113 -13.58 -10.77 -13.21
C VAL A 113 -15.08 -10.90 -12.98
N PRO A 114 -15.80 -9.87 -12.46
CA PRO A 114 -17.26 -9.93 -12.38
C PRO A 114 -17.94 -10.33 -13.70
N GLN A 115 -17.57 -9.69 -14.81
CA GLN A 115 -18.14 -9.99 -16.12
C GLN A 115 -17.86 -11.43 -16.55
N LEU A 116 -16.64 -11.94 -16.31
CA LEU A 116 -16.32 -13.33 -16.61
C LEU A 116 -17.22 -14.32 -15.85
N PHE A 117 -17.54 -14.01 -14.58
CA PHE A 117 -18.43 -14.85 -13.80
C PHE A 117 -19.87 -14.81 -14.31
N GLU A 118 -20.35 -13.65 -14.74
CA GLU A 118 -21.67 -13.48 -15.36
C GLU A 118 -21.77 -14.22 -16.71
N ASP A 119 -20.71 -14.15 -17.52
CA ASP A 119 -20.67 -14.79 -18.84
C ASP A 119 -20.61 -16.33 -18.74
N MET A 120 -19.98 -16.88 -17.68
CA MET A 120 -19.65 -18.30 -17.58
C MET A 120 -20.54 -19.11 -16.63
N PHE A 121 -21.23 -18.47 -15.68
CA PHE A 121 -21.97 -19.18 -14.63
C PHE A 121 -23.47 -18.82 -14.62
N PRO A 122 -24.33 -19.69 -14.06
CA PRO A 122 -25.73 -19.35 -13.83
C PRO A 122 -25.89 -18.13 -12.92
N SER A 123 -26.97 -17.36 -13.13
CA SER A 123 -27.24 -16.09 -12.44
C SER A 123 -27.20 -16.18 -10.91
N TRP A 124 -27.67 -17.28 -10.31
CA TRP A 124 -27.63 -17.48 -8.87
C TRP A 124 -26.19 -17.54 -8.32
N PHE A 125 -25.27 -18.18 -9.06
CA PHE A 125 -23.87 -18.32 -8.65
C PHE A 125 -23.11 -17.02 -8.89
N ALA A 126 -23.36 -16.34 -10.01
CA ALA A 126 -22.82 -15.01 -10.27
C ALA A 126 -23.22 -14.01 -9.16
N GLY A 127 -24.48 -14.05 -8.71
CA GLY A 127 -24.95 -13.25 -7.57
C GLY A 127 -24.17 -13.51 -6.28
N VAL A 128 -23.91 -14.79 -5.94
CA VAL A 128 -23.07 -15.15 -4.78
C VAL A 128 -21.63 -14.67 -4.96
N ALA A 129 -21.06 -14.80 -6.16
CA ALA A 129 -19.71 -14.33 -6.47
C ALA A 129 -19.59 -12.80 -6.31
N PHE A 130 -20.59 -12.05 -6.77
CA PHE A 130 -20.64 -10.59 -6.62
C PHE A 130 -20.72 -10.18 -5.14
N ALA A 131 -21.54 -10.88 -4.35
CA ALA A 131 -21.59 -10.65 -2.90
C ALA A 131 -20.23 -10.90 -2.23
N ALA A 132 -19.53 -11.99 -2.62
CA ALA A 132 -18.20 -12.29 -2.10
C ALA A 132 -17.17 -11.20 -2.47
N ILE A 133 -17.20 -10.70 -3.70
CA ILE A 133 -16.33 -9.58 -4.15
C ILE A 133 -16.63 -8.32 -3.34
N ALA A 134 -17.91 -8.00 -3.14
CA ALA A 134 -18.34 -6.82 -2.38
C ALA A 134 -17.87 -6.89 -0.92
N ILE A 135 -18.08 -8.02 -0.24
CA ILE A 135 -17.60 -8.23 1.13
C ILE A 135 -16.06 -8.18 1.18
N GLY A 136 -15.39 -8.79 0.20
CA GLY A 136 -13.94 -8.76 0.07
C GLY A 136 -13.36 -7.35 -0.07
N ALA A 137 -14.09 -6.42 -0.69
CA ALA A 137 -13.70 -5.01 -0.79
C ALA A 137 -14.02 -4.20 0.49
N LEU A 138 -15.12 -4.51 1.18
CA LEU A 138 -15.58 -3.76 2.36
C LEU A 138 -14.67 -3.94 3.58
N VAL A 139 -14.18 -5.16 3.82
CA VAL A 139 -13.39 -5.47 5.03
C VAL A 139 -12.06 -4.70 5.08
N PRO A 140 -11.21 -4.71 4.03
CA PRO A 140 -9.96 -3.94 4.03
C PRO A 140 -10.21 -2.43 4.14
N ALA A 141 -11.22 -1.92 3.43
CA ALA A 141 -11.56 -0.50 3.45
C ALA A 141 -11.92 -0.01 4.88
N ALA A 142 -12.67 -0.82 5.64
CA ALA A 142 -13.02 -0.49 7.02
C ALA A 142 -11.79 -0.41 7.94
N ILE A 143 -10.88 -1.38 7.86
CA ILE A 143 -9.67 -1.40 8.70
C ILE A 143 -8.74 -0.23 8.34
N MET A 144 -8.59 0.09 7.06
CA MET A 144 -7.80 1.24 6.61
C MET A 144 -8.37 2.57 7.14
N ALA A 145 -9.70 2.74 7.12
CA ALA A 145 -10.35 3.93 7.67
C ALA A 145 -10.20 4.03 9.20
N ILE A 146 -10.24 2.90 9.92
CA ILE A 146 -9.96 2.85 11.36
C ILE A 146 -8.52 3.26 11.65
N ALA A 147 -7.56 2.75 10.87
CA ALA A 147 -6.15 3.08 11.04
C ALA A 147 -5.88 4.58 10.81
N ALA A 148 -6.48 5.18 9.77
CA ALA A 148 -6.37 6.61 9.51
C ALA A 148 -6.96 7.45 10.66
N ALA A 149 -8.14 7.04 11.17
CA ALA A 149 -8.76 7.70 12.31
C ALA A 149 -7.90 7.61 13.57
N ASN A 150 -7.34 6.44 13.88
CA ASN A 150 -6.46 6.24 15.03
C ASN A 150 -5.17 7.04 14.93
N LEU A 151 -4.59 7.15 13.73
CA LEU A 151 -3.41 7.99 13.51
C LEU A 151 -3.70 9.44 13.85
N PHE A 152 -4.83 9.98 13.39
CA PHE A 152 -5.20 11.36 13.67
C PHE A 152 -5.51 11.56 15.16
N THR A 153 -6.33 10.70 15.76
CA THR A 153 -6.74 10.87 17.16
C THR A 153 -5.55 10.80 18.11
N ARG A 154 -4.63 9.86 17.89
CA ARG A 154 -3.49 9.66 18.80
C ARG A 154 -2.34 10.63 18.55
N ASN A 155 -1.99 10.90 17.29
CA ASN A 155 -0.78 11.68 16.98
C ASN A 155 -1.06 13.17 16.77
N ILE A 156 -2.30 13.55 16.46
CA ILE A 156 -2.67 14.96 16.22
C ILE A 156 -3.58 15.46 17.34
N TYR A 157 -4.74 14.82 17.55
CA TYR A 157 -5.73 15.32 18.51
C TYR A 157 -5.22 15.24 19.95
N ARG A 158 -4.75 14.06 20.40
CA ARG A 158 -4.24 13.92 21.77
C ARG A 158 -2.96 14.72 21.96
N GLU A 159 -1.96 14.55 21.10
CA GLU A 159 -0.65 15.17 21.29
C GLU A 159 -0.66 16.70 21.25
N TRP A 160 -1.38 17.29 20.29
CA TRP A 160 -1.29 18.75 20.04
C TRP A 160 -2.51 19.53 20.50
N TYR A 161 -3.71 18.93 20.47
CA TYR A 161 -4.95 19.66 20.74
C TYR A 161 -5.46 19.44 22.16
N LYS A 162 -5.45 18.20 22.65
CA LYS A 162 -5.95 17.86 23.99
C LYS A 162 -5.15 16.70 24.62
N PRO A 163 -4.00 17.01 25.25
CA PRO A 163 -3.13 16.00 25.89
C PRO A 163 -3.82 15.16 26.97
N SER A 164 -4.82 15.73 27.64
CA SER A 164 -5.62 15.08 28.70
C SER A 164 -6.95 14.48 28.17
N ALA A 165 -7.05 14.16 26.88
CA ALA A 165 -8.24 13.54 26.32
C ALA A 165 -8.54 12.20 26.99
N THR A 166 -9.81 11.98 27.37
CA THR A 166 -10.25 10.69 27.91
C THR A 166 -10.43 9.66 26.80
N PRO A 167 -10.39 8.34 27.09
CA PRO A 167 -10.61 7.30 26.09
C PRO A 167 -11.94 7.47 25.32
N ALA A 168 -12.99 7.92 25.99
CA ALA A 168 -14.29 8.21 25.37
C ALA A 168 -14.21 9.38 24.37
N GLN A 169 -13.44 10.41 24.68
CA GLN A 169 -13.22 11.55 23.79
C GLN A 169 -12.40 11.14 22.56
N GLU A 170 -11.34 10.35 22.74
CA GLU A 170 -10.56 9.78 21.63
C GLU A 170 -11.45 8.93 20.71
N ALA A 171 -12.30 8.06 21.28
CA ALA A 171 -13.22 7.22 20.51
C ALA A 171 -14.26 8.05 19.73
N LYS A 172 -14.80 9.11 20.35
CA LYS A 172 -15.76 10.01 19.68
C LYS A 172 -15.11 10.73 18.50
N VAL A 173 -13.93 11.31 18.70
CA VAL A 173 -13.18 11.97 17.61
C VAL A 173 -12.78 10.96 16.54
N GLY A 174 -12.36 9.75 16.92
CA GLY A 174 -12.01 8.69 15.98
C GLY A 174 -13.17 8.29 15.08
N LYS A 175 -14.39 8.16 15.62
CA LYS A 175 -15.60 7.89 14.83
C LYS A 175 -15.90 9.02 13.85
N VAL A 176 -15.77 10.28 14.28
CA VAL A 176 -15.97 11.46 13.41
C VAL A 176 -14.92 11.49 12.30
N VAL A 177 -13.64 11.32 12.63
CA VAL A 177 -12.56 11.33 11.65
C VAL A 177 -12.70 10.16 10.67
N SER A 178 -13.08 8.97 11.14
CA SER A 178 -13.37 7.82 10.27
C SER A 178 -14.48 8.13 9.27
N LEU A 179 -15.54 8.83 9.71
CA LEU A 179 -16.62 9.28 8.83
C LEU A 179 -16.12 10.29 7.79
N VAL A 180 -15.31 11.27 8.21
CA VAL A 180 -14.70 12.25 7.30
C VAL A 180 -13.82 11.57 6.26
N VAL A 181 -12.96 10.64 6.67
CA VAL A 181 -12.10 9.87 5.75
C VAL A 181 -12.92 9.09 4.73
N LYS A 182 -14.02 8.46 5.16
CA LYS A 182 -14.95 7.76 4.24
C LYS A 182 -15.64 8.70 3.27
N PHE A 183 -16.05 9.89 3.73
CA PHE A 183 -16.65 10.90 2.87
C PHE A 183 -15.66 11.40 1.81
N VAL A 184 -14.42 11.71 2.21
CA VAL A 184 -13.35 12.07 1.27
C VAL A 184 -13.10 10.94 0.27
N ALA A 185 -12.99 9.70 0.74
CA ALA A 185 -12.82 8.54 -0.14
C ALA A 185 -13.98 8.41 -1.15
N LEU A 186 -15.22 8.67 -0.74
CA LEU A 186 -16.38 8.68 -1.64
C LEU A 186 -16.25 9.75 -2.73
N VAL A 187 -15.84 10.98 -2.36
CA VAL A 187 -15.58 12.04 -3.34
C VAL A 187 -14.51 11.61 -4.35
N PHE A 188 -13.42 11.01 -3.89
CA PHE A 188 -12.37 10.48 -4.79
C PHE A 188 -12.91 9.38 -5.70
N VAL A 189 -13.71 8.44 -5.20
CA VAL A 189 -14.31 7.37 -6.02
C VAL A 189 -15.24 7.93 -7.11
N LEU A 190 -15.98 9.00 -6.82
CA LEU A 190 -16.91 9.61 -7.77
C LEU A 190 -16.24 10.54 -8.79
N THR A 191 -15.07 11.10 -8.48
CA THR A 191 -14.41 12.12 -9.29
C THR A 191 -13.14 11.64 -10.00
N MET A 192 -12.51 10.58 -9.50
CA MET A 192 -11.23 10.09 -10.02
C MET A 192 -11.44 9.03 -11.11
N ASP A 193 -10.60 9.09 -12.15
CA ASP A 193 -10.54 8.02 -13.14
C ASP A 193 -10.13 6.68 -12.51
N LYS A 194 -10.78 5.60 -12.94
CA LYS A 194 -10.61 4.24 -12.41
C LYS A 194 -9.16 3.77 -12.52
N GLN A 195 -8.47 4.07 -13.63
CA GLN A 195 -7.07 3.67 -13.85
C GLN A 195 -6.12 4.44 -12.91
N ASN A 196 -6.46 5.67 -12.56
CA ASN A 196 -5.68 6.45 -11.61
C ASN A 196 -5.71 5.85 -10.21
N ALA A 197 -6.80 5.21 -9.79
CA ALA A 197 -6.89 4.57 -8.46
C ALA A 197 -5.79 3.51 -8.22
N ILE A 198 -5.50 2.68 -9.23
CA ILE A 198 -4.42 1.68 -9.15
C ILE A 198 -3.05 2.38 -9.06
N ASN A 199 -2.85 3.44 -9.85
CA ASN A 199 -1.62 4.21 -9.79
C ASN A 199 -1.43 4.88 -8.42
N PHE A 200 -2.48 5.46 -7.85
CA PHE A 200 -2.42 6.07 -6.51
C PHE A 200 -2.03 5.08 -5.43
N GLN A 201 -2.46 3.82 -5.50
CA GLN A 201 -2.00 2.79 -4.58
C GLN A 201 -0.49 2.55 -4.71
N LEU A 202 0.03 2.42 -5.93
CA LEU A 202 1.46 2.21 -6.19
C LEU A 202 2.31 3.43 -5.80
N LEU A 203 1.77 4.63 -5.99
CA LEU A 203 2.37 5.88 -5.54
C LEU A 203 2.38 5.96 -4.01
N GLY A 204 1.31 5.52 -3.34
CA GLY A 204 1.21 5.34 -1.89
C GLY A 204 2.45 4.64 -1.30
N GLY A 205 2.92 3.60 -2.00
CA GLY A 205 4.13 2.85 -1.65
C GLY A 205 5.42 3.70 -1.66
N ILE A 206 5.52 4.71 -2.52
CA ILE A 206 6.67 5.62 -2.61
C ILE A 206 6.86 6.40 -1.30
N TRP A 207 5.77 6.92 -0.75
CA TRP A 207 5.82 7.76 0.45
C TRP A 207 5.93 6.94 1.73
N ILE A 208 5.14 5.85 1.86
CA ILE A 208 5.15 5.05 3.09
C ILE A 208 6.51 4.37 3.31
N LEU A 209 7.19 3.95 2.24
CA LEU A 209 8.50 3.29 2.36
C LEU A 209 9.56 4.22 2.99
N GLN A 210 9.39 5.55 2.93
CA GLN A 210 10.35 6.49 3.50
C GLN A 210 10.37 6.50 5.03
N THR A 211 9.35 5.91 5.68
CA THR A 211 9.36 5.73 7.14
C THR A 211 10.17 4.51 7.58
N PHE A 212 10.52 3.62 6.64
CA PHE A 212 11.22 2.37 6.93
C PHE A 212 12.55 2.57 7.68
N PRO A 213 13.46 3.47 7.29
CA PRO A 213 14.72 3.64 8.01
C PRO A 213 14.50 4.03 9.48
N ALA A 214 13.55 4.93 9.75
CA ALA A 214 13.26 5.38 11.10
C ALA A 214 12.66 4.26 11.97
N ILE A 215 11.78 3.44 11.40
CA ILE A 215 11.11 2.37 12.13
C ILE A 215 12.04 1.16 12.28
N VAL A 216 12.52 0.60 11.16
CA VAL A 216 13.24 -0.68 11.18
C VAL A 216 14.66 -0.52 11.70
N PHE A 217 15.43 0.46 11.20
CA PHE A 217 16.78 0.62 11.72
C PHE A 217 16.77 1.08 13.18
N GLY A 218 15.81 1.91 13.59
CA GLY A 218 15.63 2.27 15.00
C GLY A 218 15.35 1.08 15.93
N LEU A 219 14.72 0.00 15.43
CA LEU A 219 14.50 -1.23 16.20
C LEU A 219 15.77 -2.07 16.38
N TYR A 220 16.68 -2.08 15.40
CA TYR A 220 17.86 -2.95 15.39
C TYR A 220 19.17 -2.23 15.74
N THR A 221 19.26 -0.92 15.54
CA THR A 221 20.47 -0.13 15.77
C THR A 221 20.14 1.25 16.35
N ARG A 222 21.01 1.72 17.25
CA ARG A 222 20.94 3.05 17.88
C ARG A 222 21.86 4.06 17.20
N TRP A 223 22.42 3.70 16.06
CA TRP A 223 23.46 4.48 15.40
C TRP A 223 22.93 5.77 14.75
N PHE A 224 21.73 5.73 14.19
CA PHE A 224 21.16 6.88 13.46
C PHE A 224 20.73 8.02 14.38
N HIS A 225 21.09 9.25 14.02
CA HIS A 225 20.66 10.44 14.74
C HIS A 225 19.21 10.84 14.35
N ARG A 226 18.37 11.24 15.32
CA ARG A 226 16.96 11.62 15.06
C ARG A 226 16.76 12.65 13.93
N TRP A 227 17.54 13.73 13.94
CA TRP A 227 17.51 14.76 12.89
C TRP A 227 18.00 14.25 11.54
N ALA A 228 18.94 13.29 11.52
CA ALA A 228 19.39 12.67 10.29
C ALA A 228 18.31 11.79 9.67
N LEU A 229 17.54 11.06 10.49
CA LEU A 229 16.38 10.28 10.03
C LEU A 229 15.28 11.20 9.46
N ILE A 230 15.00 12.34 10.10
CA ILE A 230 14.06 13.34 9.58
C ILE A 230 14.55 13.92 8.25
N ALA A 231 15.84 14.25 8.15
CA ALA A 231 16.43 14.77 6.92
C ALA A 231 16.37 13.73 5.79
N GLY A 232 16.73 12.48 6.07
CA GLY A 232 16.62 11.37 5.11
C GLY A 232 15.18 11.16 4.63
N TRP A 233 14.22 11.13 5.56
CA TRP A 233 12.80 11.05 5.25
C TRP A 233 12.35 12.21 4.37
N ALA A 234 12.69 13.46 4.72
CA ALA A 234 12.30 14.64 3.95
C ALA A 234 12.86 14.60 2.53
N VAL A 235 14.14 14.28 2.37
CA VAL A 235 14.78 14.16 1.04
C VAL A 235 14.14 13.02 0.23
N GLY A 236 13.92 11.86 0.84
CA GLY A 236 13.24 10.73 0.20
C GLY A 236 11.82 11.07 -0.26
N MET A 237 11.05 11.77 0.58
CA MET A 237 9.70 12.25 0.27
C MET A 237 9.70 13.25 -0.89
N ILE A 238 10.60 14.24 -0.86
CA ILE A 238 10.70 15.26 -1.91
C ILE A 238 11.11 14.60 -3.23
N TYR A 239 12.18 13.81 -3.22
CA TYR A 239 12.65 13.10 -4.42
C TYR A 239 11.56 12.19 -4.99
N GLY A 240 10.93 11.37 -4.15
CA GLY A 240 9.86 10.47 -4.58
C GLY A 240 8.67 11.20 -5.20
N THR A 241 8.29 12.35 -4.62
CA THR A 241 7.18 13.18 -5.14
C THR A 241 7.54 13.83 -6.47
N VAL A 242 8.74 14.42 -6.58
CA VAL A 242 9.21 15.05 -7.83
C VAL A 242 9.37 14.01 -8.94
N ALA A 243 9.99 12.86 -8.64
CA ALA A 243 10.14 11.79 -9.60
C ALA A 243 8.79 11.27 -10.09
N ALA A 244 7.82 11.06 -9.18
CA ALA A 244 6.48 10.63 -9.55
C ALA A 244 5.71 11.70 -10.36
N TYR A 245 5.86 12.98 -10.01
CA TYR A 245 5.27 14.09 -10.75
C TYR A 245 5.80 14.16 -12.19
N ASN A 246 7.11 13.89 -12.38
CA ASN A 246 7.75 13.87 -13.69
C ASN A 246 7.36 12.67 -14.55
N VAL A 247 6.69 11.65 -14.00
CA VAL A 247 6.09 10.58 -14.80
C VAL A 247 4.79 11.08 -15.42
N VAL A 248 4.88 11.41 -16.71
CA VAL A 248 3.78 12.02 -17.46
C VAL A 248 3.24 11.07 -18.52
N LYS A 249 1.91 10.99 -18.63
CA LYS A 249 1.21 10.31 -19.74
C LYS A 249 0.46 11.34 -20.60
N PRO A 250 0.55 11.23 -21.94
CA PRO A 250 -0.28 12.04 -22.84
C PRO A 250 -1.77 11.67 -22.71
N THR A 251 -2.63 12.67 -22.62
CA THR A 251 -4.08 12.49 -22.54
C THR A 251 -4.72 12.68 -23.92
N PRO A 252 -5.73 11.89 -24.31
CA PRO A 252 -6.53 12.18 -25.50
C PRO A 252 -7.17 13.57 -25.35
N GLY A 253 -6.78 14.54 -26.19
CA GLY A 253 -7.22 15.94 -26.09
C GLY A 253 -6.10 16.99 -25.90
N GLY A 254 -4.82 16.59 -25.88
CA GLY A 254 -3.69 17.54 -25.95
C GLY A 254 -3.14 18.02 -24.61
N GLY A 255 -3.45 17.33 -23.51
CA GLY A 255 -2.90 17.60 -22.18
C GLY A 255 -1.92 16.53 -21.67
N THR A 256 -1.26 16.83 -20.57
CA THR A 256 -0.34 15.94 -19.85
C THR A 256 -0.88 15.59 -18.47
N GLN A 257 -0.98 14.31 -18.13
CA GLN A 257 -1.29 13.84 -16.79
C GLN A 257 0.00 13.50 -16.03
N HIS A 258 0.27 14.23 -14.95
CA HIS A 258 1.33 13.92 -13.99
C HIS A 258 0.92 12.75 -13.10
N PHE A 259 1.89 12.14 -12.40
CA PHE A 259 1.67 10.97 -11.54
C PHE A 259 1.13 9.75 -12.30
N ALA A 260 1.50 9.62 -13.57
CA ALA A 260 0.96 8.58 -14.44
C ALA A 260 1.57 7.18 -14.21
N GLY A 261 2.54 7.07 -13.30
CA GLY A 261 3.19 5.80 -12.98
C GLY A 261 4.15 5.91 -11.81
N SER A 262 4.67 4.75 -11.39
CA SER A 262 5.51 4.61 -10.20
C SER A 262 6.95 4.17 -10.50
N VAL A 263 7.32 4.13 -11.77
CA VAL A 263 8.62 3.67 -12.27
C VAL A 263 9.28 4.82 -13.04
N ALA A 264 10.56 5.03 -12.78
CA ALA A 264 11.39 6.02 -13.48
C ALA A 264 12.81 5.48 -13.70
N LEU A 265 13.63 6.17 -14.48
CA LEU A 265 15.04 5.82 -14.63
C LEU A 265 15.76 6.01 -13.29
N ILE A 266 16.43 4.96 -12.83
CA ILE A 266 17.28 5.01 -11.64
C ILE A 266 18.52 5.84 -11.99
N PRO A 267 18.83 6.90 -11.21
CA PRO A 267 20.08 7.65 -11.37
C PRO A 267 21.29 6.69 -11.33
N VAL A 268 22.33 6.97 -12.11
CA VAL A 268 23.56 6.16 -12.26
C VAL A 268 23.39 4.85 -13.04
N LEU A 269 22.33 4.09 -12.80
CA LEU A 269 22.11 2.79 -13.48
C LEU A 269 21.46 2.92 -14.86
N ALA A 270 20.75 4.03 -15.12
CA ALA A 270 20.01 4.27 -16.37
C ALA A 270 19.02 3.15 -16.75
N GLN A 271 18.58 2.35 -15.78
CA GLN A 271 17.56 1.31 -15.90
C GLN A 271 16.24 1.80 -15.31
N LEU A 272 15.12 1.30 -15.81
CA LEU A 272 13.82 1.57 -15.20
C LEU A 272 13.70 0.86 -13.84
N GLY A 273 13.32 1.61 -12.81
CA GLY A 273 13.17 1.11 -11.45
C GLY A 273 12.01 1.75 -10.72
N TYR A 274 11.52 1.06 -9.69
CA TYR A 274 10.48 1.58 -8.81
C TYR A 274 11.00 2.78 -8.02
N ILE A 275 10.31 3.91 -8.14
CA ILE A 275 10.73 5.19 -7.57
C ILE A 275 10.92 5.10 -6.05
N ALA A 276 10.07 4.33 -5.36
CA ALA A 276 10.14 4.17 -3.91
C ALA A 276 11.49 3.62 -3.46
N LEU A 277 12.04 2.64 -4.17
CA LEU A 277 13.30 2.00 -3.78
C LEU A 277 14.48 2.94 -4.00
N THR A 278 14.49 3.68 -5.11
CA THR A 278 15.49 4.72 -5.36
C THR A 278 15.43 5.81 -4.28
N ALA A 279 14.23 6.30 -3.98
CA ALA A 279 14.00 7.29 -2.91
C ALA A 279 14.44 6.75 -1.53
N PHE A 280 14.18 5.47 -1.25
CA PHE A 280 14.61 4.78 -0.04
C PHE A 280 16.14 4.73 0.08
N VAL A 281 16.85 4.36 -0.99
CA VAL A 281 18.31 4.36 -0.98
C VAL A 281 18.87 5.76 -0.71
N ILE A 282 18.30 6.79 -1.36
CA ILE A 282 18.69 8.19 -1.11
C ILE A 282 18.43 8.57 0.35
N ASN A 283 17.26 8.23 0.89
CA ASN A 283 16.91 8.47 2.29
C ASN A 283 17.94 7.84 3.25
N VAL A 284 18.30 6.57 3.04
CA VAL A 284 19.29 5.88 3.87
C VAL A 284 20.67 6.52 3.77
N ILE A 285 21.11 6.91 2.55
CA ILE A 285 22.40 7.58 2.34
C ILE A 285 22.41 8.93 3.08
N VAL A 286 21.36 9.74 2.93
CA VAL A 286 21.25 11.04 3.61
C VAL A 286 21.21 10.85 5.12
N ALA A 287 20.44 9.89 5.63
CA ALA A 287 20.38 9.59 7.06
C ALA A 287 21.73 9.13 7.61
N ALA A 288 22.49 8.32 6.88
CA ALA A 288 23.82 7.88 7.28
C ALA A 288 24.82 9.05 7.28
N ALA A 289 24.88 9.82 6.19
CA ALA A 289 25.80 10.95 6.05
C ALA A 289 25.51 12.05 7.09
N ALA A 290 24.23 12.44 7.25
CA ALA A 290 23.84 13.43 8.25
C ALA A 290 24.08 12.93 9.68
N THR A 291 23.97 11.62 9.94
CA THR A 291 24.33 11.04 11.24
C THR A 291 25.82 11.26 11.52
N PHE A 292 26.71 10.96 10.58
CA PHE A 292 28.14 11.20 10.76
C PHE A 292 28.46 12.68 11.05
N VAL A 293 27.84 13.60 10.31
CA VAL A 293 28.03 15.05 10.52
C VAL A 293 27.54 15.48 11.91
N LEU A 294 26.34 15.06 12.31
CA LEU A 294 25.75 15.42 13.60
C LEU A 294 26.52 14.83 14.78
N LEU A 295 27.03 13.60 14.65
CA LEU A 295 27.93 13.00 15.63
C LEU A 295 29.26 13.76 15.74
N ALA A 296 29.84 14.18 14.61
CA ALA A 296 31.05 15.00 14.60
C ALA A 296 30.82 16.37 15.28
N LEU A 297 29.62 16.94 15.10
CA LEU A 297 29.19 18.18 15.76
C LEU A 297 28.74 17.98 17.21
N LYS A 298 28.79 16.74 17.74
CA LYS A 298 28.39 16.38 19.12
C LYS A 298 26.97 16.84 19.49
N THR A 299 26.04 16.83 18.54
CA THR A 299 24.66 17.25 18.82
C THR A 299 23.91 16.23 19.68
N PRO A 300 22.98 16.65 20.56
CA PRO A 300 22.22 15.72 21.40
C PRO A 300 21.29 14.82 20.58
N ALA A 301 21.55 13.51 20.62
CA ALA A 301 20.78 12.49 19.90
C ALA A 301 19.36 12.25 20.46
N GLY A 302 19.06 12.76 21.66
CA GLY A 302 17.80 12.54 22.36
C GLY A 302 17.93 11.51 23.49
N LEU A 303 16.88 11.37 24.30
CA LEU A 303 16.78 10.37 25.36
C LEU A 303 15.96 9.20 24.84
N ASP A 304 16.53 7.99 24.92
CA ASP A 304 15.84 6.75 24.64
C ASP A 304 15.43 6.11 25.97
N THR A 305 14.13 5.94 26.16
CA THR A 305 13.54 5.35 27.37
C THR A 305 13.28 3.85 27.23
N THR A 306 13.59 3.24 26.08
CA THR A 306 13.37 1.82 25.84
C THR A 306 14.43 0.97 26.53
N ILE A 307 14.01 -0.17 27.08
CA ILE A 307 14.90 -1.19 27.66
C ILE A 307 14.78 -2.50 26.89
N LYS A 308 15.82 -3.35 26.94
CA LYS A 308 15.84 -4.65 26.23
C LYS A 308 14.59 -5.50 26.49
N GLY A 309 14.04 -5.44 27.70
CA GLY A 309 12.85 -6.19 28.07
C GLY A 309 11.60 -5.77 27.28
N ASP A 310 11.49 -4.54 26.83
CA ASP A 310 10.29 -4.03 26.12
C ASP A 310 10.10 -4.74 24.77
N TYR A 311 11.20 -5.13 24.14
CA TYR A 311 11.19 -5.88 22.88
C TYR A 311 10.68 -7.31 23.02
N PHE A 312 10.59 -7.86 24.24
CA PHE A 312 10.21 -9.25 24.52
C PHE A 312 8.95 -9.41 25.37
N ALA A 313 8.32 -8.30 25.78
CA ALA A 313 7.06 -8.34 26.52
C ALA A 313 5.96 -9.07 25.74
N ASP A 314 5.21 -9.94 26.41
CA ASP A 314 4.07 -10.70 25.89
C ASP A 314 2.98 -10.78 26.98
N GLU A 315 1.84 -11.42 26.69
CA GLU A 315 0.64 -11.48 27.57
C GLU A 315 0.94 -11.91 29.03
N GLY A 316 1.99 -12.73 29.24
CA GLY A 316 2.41 -13.21 30.57
C GLY A 316 3.52 -12.40 31.24
N ASP A 317 3.94 -11.27 30.67
CA ASP A 317 4.98 -10.43 31.29
C ASP A 317 4.42 -9.66 32.50
N PRO A 318 5.04 -9.74 33.69
CA PRO A 318 4.57 -9.02 34.89
C PRO A 318 4.47 -7.49 34.72
N ARG A 319 5.15 -6.92 33.72
CA ARG A 319 5.10 -5.49 33.37
C ARG A 319 3.90 -5.15 32.49
N VAL A 320 3.31 -6.14 31.82
CA VAL A 320 2.08 -6.00 31.04
C VAL A 320 0.91 -6.17 31.99
N LYS A 321 0.36 -5.04 32.46
CA LYS A 321 -0.83 -5.07 33.30
C LYS A 321 -2.06 -5.37 32.43
N PRO A 322 -2.90 -6.33 32.82
CA PRO A 322 -4.24 -6.43 32.27
C PRO A 322 -4.94 -5.07 32.44
N LEU A 323 -5.68 -4.63 31.44
CA LEU A 323 -6.63 -3.54 31.68
C LEU A 323 -7.65 -4.06 32.69
N ASP A 324 -7.85 -3.32 33.78
CA ASP A 324 -8.76 -3.71 34.87
C ASP A 324 -10.19 -4.01 34.35
N GLU A 325 -10.58 -3.39 33.25
CA GLU A 325 -11.80 -3.71 32.49
C GLU A 325 -11.52 -3.82 30.98
N PRO A 326 -12.13 -4.79 30.28
CA PRO A 326 -12.14 -4.81 28.83
C PRO A 326 -12.82 -3.54 28.28
N ILE A 327 -12.25 -2.92 27.25
CA ILE A 327 -12.74 -1.65 26.65
C ILE A 327 -14.23 -1.72 26.23
N HIS A 328 -14.79 -2.92 26.01
CA HIS A 328 -16.20 -3.12 25.66
C HIS A 328 -17.16 -3.15 26.86
N GLN A 329 -16.65 -3.22 28.09
CA GLN A 329 -17.44 -3.25 29.34
C GLN A 329 -17.54 -1.86 30.00
N VAL A 330 -16.78 -0.88 29.49
CA VAL A 330 -16.88 0.52 29.94
C VAL A 330 -18.08 1.19 29.26
N THR A 331 -19.29 0.90 29.74
CA THR A 331 -20.45 1.79 29.55
C THR A 331 -20.35 2.87 30.63
N PRO A 332 -20.23 4.18 30.29
CA PRO A 332 -20.26 5.20 31.31
C PRO A 332 -21.69 5.30 31.84
N SER A 333 -21.93 4.76 33.03
CA SER A 333 -22.97 5.27 33.89
C SER A 333 -22.53 6.64 34.41
N ILE A 334 -23.31 7.65 34.00
CA ILE A 334 -23.38 9.06 34.44
C ILE A 334 -22.39 10.02 33.77
#